data_AF-A0A1I0XQS6-F1
#
_entry.id   AF-A0A1I0XQS6-F1
#
_cell.length_a   1.000
_cell.length_b   1.000
_cell.length_c   1.000
_cell.angle_alpha   90.00
_cell.angle_beta   90.00
_cell.angle_gamma   90.00
#
_symmetry.space_group_name_H-M   'P 1'
#
loop_
_entity.id
_entity.type
_entity.pdbx_description
1 polymer ?
#
loop_
_entity_poly.entity_id
_entity_poly.type
_entity_poly.pdbx_seq_one_letter_code
_entity_poly.pdbx_strand_id
1 'polypeptide(L)' 'MSASQALIEPKGPKGSWIAGNLMEYRKDPLGFLTELQTKYGGVVKIRFGPQKMYVIYDPMLLRELLITKQDQFIK' A
#
# COMPACT_ATOMS: atom_id res chain seq x y z
N MET A 1 -22.26 -12.99 -16.12
CA MET A 1 -20.83 -12.69 -16.41
C MET A 1 -20.49 -11.47 -15.56
N SER A 2 -19.59 -11.51 -14.59
CA SER A 2 -18.16 -11.60 -14.84
C SER A 2 -17.42 -11.82 -13.52
N ALA A 3 -16.51 -12.79 -13.56
CA ALA A 3 -15.34 -12.99 -12.71
C ALA A 3 -15.50 -12.77 -11.19
N SER A 4 -15.48 -13.89 -10.46
CA SER A 4 -14.62 -14.01 -9.29
C SER A 4 -13.24 -13.50 -9.69
N GLN A 5 -12.97 -12.21 -9.45
CA GLN A 5 -11.60 -11.74 -9.46
C GLN A 5 -10.92 -12.57 -8.37
N ALA A 6 -10.01 -13.45 -8.77
CA ALA A 6 -9.04 -13.98 -7.83
C ALA A 6 -8.56 -12.78 -7.02
N LEU A 7 -8.58 -12.85 -5.69
CA LEU A 7 -8.09 -11.78 -4.83
C LEU A 7 -6.58 -11.67 -5.11
N ILE A 8 -6.22 -10.90 -6.15
CA ILE A 8 -4.84 -10.66 -6.54
C ILE A 8 -4.25 -9.87 -5.39
N GLU A 9 -3.46 -10.55 -4.59
CA GLU A 9 -2.83 -9.92 -3.45
C GLU A 9 -1.93 -8.78 -3.95
N PRO A 10 -2.07 -7.55 -3.42
CA PRO A 10 -1.25 -6.43 -3.84
C PRO A 10 0.23 -6.74 -3.70
N LYS A 11 0.99 -6.49 -4.77
CA LYS A 11 2.44 -6.69 -4.79
C LYS A 11 3.12 -5.59 -3.98
N GLY A 12 4.37 -5.83 -3.60
CA GLY A 12 5.19 -4.83 -2.94
C GLY A 12 6.57 -5.36 -2.54
N PRO A 13 7.43 -4.49 -2.01
CA PRO A 13 8.77 -4.88 -1.59
C PRO A 13 8.70 -5.83 -0.39
N LYS A 14 9.52 -6.88 -0.41
CA LYS A 14 9.55 -7.89 0.68
C LYS A 14 9.96 -7.30 2.03
N GLY A 15 10.89 -6.34 2.01
CA GLY A 15 11.50 -5.77 3.21
C GLY A 15 12.39 -6.78 3.98
N SER A 16 13.01 -6.31 5.05
CA SER A 16 13.80 -7.14 5.97
C SER A 16 12.92 -8.11 6.78
N TRP A 17 13.50 -9.20 7.32
CA TRP A 17 12.75 -10.18 8.10
C TRP A 17 12.09 -9.59 9.34
N ILE A 18 12.83 -8.79 10.14
CA ILE A 18 12.33 -8.22 11.40
C ILE A 18 11.51 -6.96 11.15
N ALA A 19 12.12 -5.91 10.57
CA ALA A 19 11.52 -4.59 10.46
C ALA A 19 10.62 -4.40 9.22
N GLY A 20 10.60 -5.36 8.29
CA GLY A 20 9.97 -5.16 6.99
C GLY A 20 10.64 -4.00 6.25
N ASN A 21 9.84 -3.05 5.78
CA ASN A 21 10.23 -1.85 5.05
C ASN A 21 10.44 -0.62 5.96
N LEU A 22 10.29 -0.76 7.28
CA LEU A 22 10.30 0.38 8.20
C LEU A 22 11.64 1.15 8.18
N MET A 23 12.77 0.45 8.05
CA MET A 23 14.09 1.10 8.03
C MET A 23 14.31 1.91 6.74
N GLU A 24 13.88 1.38 5.60
CA GLU A 24 13.92 2.08 4.30
C GLU A 24 13.04 3.34 4.35
N TYR A 25 11.81 3.20 4.85
CA TYR A 25 10.89 4.31 5.03
C TYR A 25 11.44 5.39 5.98
N ARG A 26 12.05 5.02 7.13
CA ARG A 26 12.60 6.00 8.07
C ARG A 26 13.80 6.77 7.52
N LYS A 27 14.59 6.14 6.64
CA LYS A 27 15.78 6.76 6.05
C LYS A 27 15.41 7.85 5.05
N ASP A 28 14.41 7.59 4.20
CA ASP A 28 13.91 8.53 3.21
C ASP A 28 12.42 8.27 2.94
N PRO A 29 11.50 8.89 3.71
CA PRO A 29 10.07 8.62 3.61
C PRO A 29 9.50 8.95 2.23
N LEU A 30 9.86 10.12 1.68
CA LEU A 30 9.32 10.59 0.41
C LEU A 30 9.93 9.81 -0.76
N GLY A 31 11.24 9.54 -0.73
CA GLY A 31 11.89 8.69 -1.73
C GLY A 31 11.30 7.29 -1.73
N PHE A 32 11.12 6.68 -0.55
CA PHE A 32 10.51 5.36 -0.42
C PHE A 32 9.10 5.33 -1.03
N LEU A 33 8.21 6.25 -0.64
CA LEU A 33 6.85 6.31 -1.18
C LEU A 33 6.83 6.60 -2.69
N THR A 34 7.75 7.42 -3.19
CA THR A 34 7.86 7.69 -4.63
C THR A 34 8.29 6.43 -5.38
N GLU A 35 9.27 5.69 -4.86
CA GLU A 35 9.71 4.43 -5.46
C GLU A 35 8.61 3.37 -5.50
N LEU A 36 7.78 3.28 -4.46
CA LEU A 36 6.64 2.36 -4.46
C LEU A 36 5.67 2.68 -5.60
N GLN A 37 5.38 3.96 -5.81
CA GLN A 37 4.51 4.41 -6.89
C GLN A 37 5.11 4.04 -8.25
N THR A 38 6.40 4.35 -8.46
CA THR A 38 7.07 4.10 -9.75
C THR A 38 7.21 2.61 -10.06
N LYS A 39 7.50 1.76 -9.07
CA LYS A 39 7.78 0.33 -9.27
C LYS A 39 6.52 -0.54 -9.29
N TYR A 40 5.51 -0.19 -8.51
CA TYR A 40 4.33 -1.05 -8.30
C TYR A 40 3.04 -0.35 -8.70
N GLY A 41 2.88 0.94 -8.35
CA GLY A 41 1.64 1.69 -8.59
C GLY A 41 0.40 1.06 -7.97
N GLY A 42 -0.79 1.56 -8.32
CA GLY A 42 -2.07 0.97 -7.91
C GLY A 42 -2.23 0.81 -6.40
N VAL A 43 -2.13 -0.42 -5.90
CA VAL A 43 -2.13 -0.74 -4.47
C VAL A 43 -0.85 -1.50 -4.15
N VAL A 44 -0.11 -1.04 -3.14
CA VAL A 44 1.18 -1.60 -2.75
C VAL A 44 1.12 -2.12 -1.32
N LYS A 45 1.49 -3.39 -1.12
CA LYS A 45 1.58 -3.99 0.22
C LYS A 45 2.98 -3.79 0.78
N ILE A 46 3.08 -3.22 1.97
CA ILE A 46 4.34 -3.09 2.72
C ILE A 46 4.18 -3.63 4.14
N ARG A 47 5.29 -3.74 4.87
CA ARG A 47 5.27 -4.17 6.26
C ARG A 47 6.14 -3.27 7.13
N PHE A 48 5.59 -2.79 8.24
CA PHE A 48 6.33 -2.11 9.30
C PHE A 48 6.35 -2.99 10.54
N GLY A 49 7.47 -3.69 10.78
CA GLY A 49 7.55 -4.70 11.84
C GLY A 49 6.50 -5.81 11.63
N PRO A 50 5.62 -6.11 12.59
CA PRO A 50 4.55 -7.09 12.40
C PRO A 50 3.35 -6.54 11.60
N GLN A 51 3.24 -5.22 11.43
CA GLN A 51 2.07 -4.58 10.87
C GLN A 51 2.12 -4.56 9.33
N LYS A 52 1.09 -5.14 8.70
CA LYS A 52 0.88 -5.06 7.26
C LYS A 52 0.18 -3.74 6.93
N MET A 53 0.66 -3.04 5.91
CA MET A 53 0.13 -1.77 5.46
C MET A 53 -0.13 -1.82 3.96
N TYR A 54 -1.09 -1.03 3.51
CA TYR A 54 -1.38 -0.83 2.08
C TYR A 54 -1.21 0.65 1.74
N VAL A 55 -0.45 0.92 0.68
CA VAL A 55 -0.29 2.26 0.12
C VAL A 55 -1.09 2.33 -1.17
N ILE A 56 -1.96 3.35 -1.27
CA ILE A 56 -2.92 3.48 -2.36
C ILE A 56 -2.50 4.63 -3.27
N TYR A 57 -2.26 4.32 -4.55
CA TYR A 57 -1.97 5.27 -5.63
C TYR A 57 -3.06 5.27 -6.70
N ASP A 58 -3.93 4.26 -6.73
CA ASP A 58 -5.07 4.23 -7.65
C ASP A 58 -6.07 5.36 -7.31
N PRO A 59 -6.31 6.32 -8.22
CA PRO A 59 -7.16 7.48 -7.92
C PRO A 59 -8.64 7.11 -7.76
N MET A 60 -9.11 6.03 -8.36
CA MET A 60 -10.49 5.56 -8.17
C MET A 60 -10.66 4.93 -6.79
N LEU A 61 -9.69 4.12 -6.37
CA LEU A 61 -9.70 3.55 -5.03
C LEU A 61 -9.49 4.62 -3.97
N LEU A 62 -8.61 5.60 -4.21
CA LEU A 62 -8.39 6.71 -3.30
C LEU A 62 -9.67 7.53 -3.09
N ARG A 63 -10.40 7.84 -4.17
CA ARG A 63 -11.71 8.50 -4.10
C ARG A 63 -12.70 7.70 -3.28
N GLU A 64 -12.78 6.40 -3.52
CA GLU A 64 -13.68 5.51 -2.78
C GLU A 64 -13.37 5.50 -1.28
N LEU A 65 -12.09 5.40 -0.91
CA LEU A 65 -11.67 5.32 0.49
C LEU A 65 -11.80 6.65 1.22
N LEU A 66 -11.35 7.75 0.61
CA LEU A 66 -11.25 9.05 1.26
C LEU A 66 -12.51 9.91 1.15
N ILE A 67 -13.42 9.60 0.22
CA ILE A 67 -14.65 10.37 0.02
C ILE A 67 -15.87 9.51 0.32
N THR A 68 -16.04 8.39 -0.39
CA THR A 68 -17.24 7.56 -0.29
C THR A 68 -17.33 6.83 1.06
N LYS A 69 -16.22 6.29 1.55
CA LYS A 69 -16.15 5.44 2.75
C LYS A 69 -15.30 6.04 3.87
N GLN A 70 -15.17 7.37 3.89
CA GLN A 70 -14.26 8.06 4.81
C GLN A 70 -14.48 7.71 6.29
N ASP A 71 -15.73 7.46 6.69
CA ASP A 71 -16.15 7.08 8.04
C ASP A 71 -15.64 5.69 8.47
N GLN A 72 -15.28 4.85 7.51
CA GLN A 72 -14.71 3.52 7.77
C GLN A 72 -13.17 3.52 7.84
N PHE A 73 -12.51 4.56 7.31
CA PHE A 73 -11.06 4.59 7.14
C PHE A 73 -10.36 5.74 7.88
N ILE A 74 -11.09 6.77 8.29
CA ILE A 74 -10.57 7.90 9.08
C ILE A 74 -11.04 7.73 10.53
N LYS A 75 -10.11 7.78 11.48
CA LYS A 75 -10.35 7.60 12.92
C LYS A 75 -9.69 8.70 13.72
#